data_AF-A0A1G8H5S5-F1
#
_entry.id   AF-A0A1G8H5S5-F1
#
_cell.length_a   1.000
_cell.length_b   1.000
_cell.length_c   1.000
_cell.angle_alpha   90.00
_cell.angle_beta   90.00
_cell.angle_gamma   90.00
#
_symmetry.space_group_name_H-M   'P 1'
#
loop_
_entity.id
_entity.type
_entity.pdbx_description
1 polymer ?
#
loop_
_entity_poly.entity_id
_entity_poly.type
_entity_poly.pdbx_seq_one_letter_code
_entity_poly.pdbx_strand_id
1 'polypeptide(L)'
;MRYVSNFFKVILFFCFTLFVIGCKNYYNETIKWIDNIEPHTNIEIVKESQPEFVRIDWGYPEKKDNENWYYIQEINGSYDVLRMSHILVFIDNEFDRRESHK
;
A
#
# COMPACT_ATOMS: atom_id res chain seq x y z
N MET A 1 -20.47 -33.45 33.49
CA MET A 1 -20.79 -32.51 32.39
C MET A 1 -20.38 -31.04 32.63
N ARG A 2 -19.63 -30.68 33.70
CA ARG A 2 -19.19 -29.28 33.94
C ARG A 2 -17.88 -28.90 33.21
N TYR A 3 -17.01 -29.88 32.98
CA TYR A 3 -15.70 -29.71 32.33
C TYR A 3 -15.79 -29.33 30.84
N VAL A 4 -16.74 -29.94 30.11
CA VAL A 4 -16.93 -29.71 28.67
C VAL A 4 -17.37 -28.27 28.37
N SER A 5 -18.19 -27.67 29.24
CA SER A 5 -18.67 -26.28 29.09
C SER A 5 -17.55 -25.25 29.24
N ASN A 6 -16.59 -25.50 30.13
CA ASN A 6 -15.47 -24.58 30.35
C ASN A 6 -14.43 -24.68 29.24
N PHE A 7 -14.20 -25.88 28.69
CA PHE A 7 -13.33 -26.08 27.54
C PHE A 7 -13.88 -25.39 26.27
N PHE A 8 -15.19 -25.48 26.03
CA PHE A 8 -15.83 -24.79 24.91
C PHE A 8 -15.74 -23.25 25.02
N LYS A 9 -15.85 -22.70 26.24
CA LYS A 9 -15.65 -21.27 26.50
C LYS A 9 -14.21 -20.81 26.26
N VAL A 10 -13.22 -21.64 26.61
CA VAL A 10 -11.80 -21.35 26.35
C VAL A 10 -11.49 -21.39 24.85
N ILE A 11 -12.05 -22.35 24.11
CA ILE A 11 -11.93 -22.42 22.64
C ILE A 11 -12.58 -21.19 21.99
N LEU A 12 -13.77 -20.79 22.44
CA LEU A 12 -14.46 -19.62 21.91
C LEU A 12 -13.67 -18.32 22.14
N PHE A 13 -13.05 -18.19 23.31
CA PHE A 13 -12.18 -17.06 23.64
C PHE A 13 -10.90 -17.05 22.79
N PHE A 14 -10.28 -18.21 22.56
CA PHE A 14 -9.08 -18.33 21.72
C PHE A 14 -9.37 -18.03 20.23
N CYS A 15 -10.52 -18.50 19.72
CA CYS A 15 -11.01 -18.11 18.39
C CYS A 15 -11.23 -16.60 18.30
N PHE A 16 -11.86 -15.98 19.30
CA PHE A 16 -12.11 -14.53 19.30
C PHE A 16 -10.80 -13.72 19.33
N THR A 17 -9.78 -14.17 20.07
CA THR A 17 -8.46 -13.51 20.09
C THR A 17 -7.70 -13.64 18.78
N LEU A 18 -7.95 -14.68 17.97
CA LEU A 18 -7.33 -14.84 16.65
C LEU A 18 -7.95 -13.91 15.58
N PHE A 19 -9.21 -13.49 15.75
CA PHE A 19 -9.88 -12.58 14.80
C PHE A 19 -9.48 -11.11 14.94
N VAL A 20 -8.91 -10.70 16.09
CA VAL A 20 -8.53 -9.29 16.33
C VAL A 20 -7.13 -8.95 15.83
N ILE A 21 -6.37 -9.95 15.35
CA ILE A 21 -5.02 -9.77 14.83
C ILE A 21 -5.13 -9.32 13.36
N GLY A 22 -5.38 -8.03 13.17
CA GLY A 22 -4.95 -7.31 11.98
C GLY A 22 -6.03 -6.96 10.97
N CYS A 23 -6.74 -5.86 11.22
CA CYS A 23 -7.14 -5.02 10.08
C CYS A 23 -5.85 -4.54 9.40
N LYS A 24 -5.46 -5.21 8.31
CA LYS A 24 -4.31 -4.82 7.50
C LYS A 24 -4.54 -3.42 6.92
N ASN A 25 -3.61 -2.50 7.17
CA ASN A 25 -3.74 -1.12 6.72
C ASN A 25 -2.92 -0.93 5.44
N TYR A 26 -3.52 -1.33 4.31
CA TYR A 26 -2.87 -1.27 3.00
C TYR A 26 -2.46 0.15 2.61
N TYR A 27 -3.21 1.18 3.02
CA TYR A 27 -2.81 2.56 2.79
C TYR A 27 -1.47 2.88 3.43
N ASN A 28 -1.31 2.59 4.73
CA ASN A 28 -0.06 2.83 5.44
C ASN A 28 1.09 1.98 4.87
N GLU A 29 0.80 0.77 4.40
CA GLU A 29 1.80 -0.06 3.71
C GLU A 29 2.22 0.54 2.36
N THR A 30 1.29 1.13 1.60
CA THR A 30 1.61 1.89 0.38
C THR A 30 2.53 3.07 0.70
N ILE A 31 2.21 3.87 1.72
CA ILE A 31 3.05 5.01 2.10
C ILE A 31 4.45 4.55 2.51
N LYS A 32 4.54 3.50 3.34
CA LYS A 32 5.83 2.92 3.75
C LYS A 32 6.62 2.38 2.56
N TRP A 33 5.96 1.75 1.60
CA TRP A 33 6.62 1.27 0.39
C TRP A 33 7.26 2.44 -0.37
N ILE A 34 6.50 3.51 -0.63
CA ILE A 34 7.01 4.68 -1.36
C ILE A 34 8.14 5.37 -0.58
N ASP A 35 7.98 5.56 0.73
CA ASP A 35 8.98 6.23 1.58
C ASP A 35 10.30 5.45 1.68
N ASN A 36 10.31 4.15 1.33
CA ASN A 36 11.51 3.31 1.30
C ASN A 36 12.17 3.23 -0.08
N ILE A 37 11.61 3.88 -1.11
CA ILE A 37 12.27 3.95 -2.42
C ILE A 37 13.41 4.97 -2.31
N GLU A 38 14.63 4.53 -2.57
CA GLU A 38 15.78 5.42 -2.55
C GLU A 38 15.73 6.39 -3.76
N PRO A 39 16.12 7.66 -3.59
CA PRO A 39 16.32 8.56 -4.72
C PRO A 39 17.28 7.94 -5.75
N HIS A 40 17.07 8.25 -7.03
CA HIS A 40 17.79 7.68 -8.16
C HIS A 40 17.52 6.21 -8.46
N THR A 41 16.58 5.56 -7.77
CA THR A 41 16.19 4.17 -8.08
C THR A 41 15.60 4.10 -9.48
N ASN A 42 16.11 3.19 -10.31
CA ASN A 42 15.59 2.98 -11.66
C ASN A 42 14.12 2.56 -11.63
N ILE A 43 13.32 3.08 -12.56
CA ILE A 43 11.88 2.80 -12.66
C ILE A 43 11.54 1.30 -12.74
N GLU A 44 12.36 0.48 -13.40
CA GLU A 44 12.11 -0.96 -13.49
C GLU A 44 12.24 -1.64 -12.11
N ILE A 45 13.19 -1.19 -11.29
CA ILE A 45 13.32 -1.68 -9.91
C ILE A 45 12.12 -1.25 -9.07
N VAL A 46 11.64 -0.01 -9.23
CA VAL A 46 10.44 0.46 -8.53
C VAL A 46 9.22 -0.37 -8.92
N LYS A 47 9.03 -0.64 -10.22
CA LYS A 47 7.96 -1.52 -10.73
C LYS A 47 8.03 -2.92 -10.13
N GLU A 48 9.21 -3.51 -10.09
CA GLU A 48 9.43 -4.85 -9.51
C GLU A 48 9.14 -4.88 -8.00
N SER A 49 9.39 -3.77 -7.30
CA SER A 49 9.12 -3.64 -5.85
C SER A 49 7.65 -3.34 -5.52
N GLN A 50 6.80 -3.08 -6.52
CA GLN A 50 5.42 -2.65 -6.31
C GLN A 50 4.62 -3.72 -5.54
N PRO A 51 3.94 -3.35 -4.44
CA PRO A 51 3.05 -4.26 -3.74
C PRO A 51 1.84 -4.65 -4.60
N GLU A 52 1.43 -5.92 -4.55
CA GLU A 52 0.30 -6.46 -5.34
C GLU A 52 -1.04 -5.72 -5.13
N PHE A 53 -1.21 -5.08 -3.97
CA PHE A 53 -2.42 -4.32 -3.63
C PHE A 53 -2.39 -2.87 -4.12
N VAL A 54 -1.30 -2.40 -4.72
CA VAL A 54 -1.20 -1.05 -5.31
C VAL A 54 -1.36 -1.18 -6.82
N ARG A 55 -2.17 -0.31 -7.44
CA ARG A 55 -2.30 -0.21 -8.90
C ARG A 55 -1.75 1.12 -9.40
N ILE A 56 -0.80 1.04 -10.33
CA ILE A 56 -0.23 2.17 -11.08
C ILE A 56 -0.28 1.80 -12.56
N ASP A 57 -0.67 2.74 -13.42
CA ASP A 57 -0.54 2.58 -14.87
C ASP A 57 0.83 3.09 -15.32
N TRP A 58 1.78 2.17 -15.45
CA TRP A 58 3.12 2.47 -15.89
C TRP A 58 3.24 2.74 -17.40
N GLY A 59 2.22 2.42 -18.19
CA GLY A 59 2.24 2.62 -19.64
C GLY A 59 1.90 4.05 -20.04
N TYR A 60 1.16 4.76 -19.19
CA TYR A 60 0.64 6.10 -19.47
C TYR A 60 0.96 7.09 -18.33
N PRO A 61 2.23 7.47 -18.14
CA PRO A 61 2.57 8.57 -17.23
C PRO A 61 1.99 9.89 -17.71
N GLU A 62 1.64 10.77 -16.77
CA GLU A 62 1.43 12.17 -17.08
C GLU A 62 2.81 12.83 -17.25
N LYS A 63 3.06 13.46 -18.40
CA LYS A 63 4.32 14.15 -18.68
C LYS A 63 4.20 15.62 -18.31
N LYS A 64 5.09 16.09 -17.43
CA LYS A 64 5.22 17.52 -17.07
C LYS A 64 6.67 17.93 -17.22
N ASP A 65 6.96 18.80 -18.19
CA ASP A 65 8.32 19.21 -18.54
C ASP A 65 9.25 18.01 -18.78
N ASN A 66 10.25 17.79 -17.92
CA ASN A 66 11.18 16.65 -17.94
C ASN A 66 10.80 15.53 -16.96
N GLU A 67 9.63 15.62 -16.34
CA GLU A 67 9.14 14.69 -15.32
C GLU A 67 8.08 13.74 -15.88
N ASN A 68 8.14 12.48 -15.46
CA ASN A 68 7.09 11.49 -15.66
C ASN A 68 6.39 11.23 -14.33
N TRP A 69 5.10 11.53 -14.27
CA TRP A 69 4.27 11.40 -13.09
C TRP A 69 3.41 10.13 -13.18
N TYR A 70 3.59 9.23 -12.22
CA TYR A 70 2.86 7.97 -12.13
C TYR A 70 1.91 8.00 -10.94
N TYR A 71 0.62 8.02 -11.24
CA TYR A 71 -0.44 8.07 -10.22
C TYR A 71 -0.74 6.68 -9.68
N ILE A 72 -0.85 6.58 -8.36
CA ILE A 72 -1.49 5.44 -7.71
C ILE A 72 -2.98 5.56 -7.95
N GLN A 73 -3.50 4.68 -8.80
CA GLN A 73 -4.91 4.66 -9.19
C GLN A 73 -5.79 3.99 -8.15
N GLU A 74 -5.27 2.96 -7.48
CA GLU A 74 -6.03 2.16 -6.53
C GLU A 74 -5.10 1.54 -5.48
N ILE A 75 -5.59 1.47 -4.23
CA ILE A 75 -4.99 0.72 -3.13
C ILE A 75 -6.04 -0.31 -2.67
N ASN A 76 -5.94 -1.52 -3.20
CA ASN A 76 -6.88 -2.60 -2.95
C ASN A 76 -6.94 -2.93 -1.44
N GLY A 77 -8.16 -3.10 -0.92
CA GLY A 77 -8.38 -3.34 0.51
C GLY A 77 -8.22 -2.09 1.40
N SER A 78 -8.01 -0.91 0.80
CA SER A 78 -8.09 0.38 1.50
C SER A 78 -9.29 1.18 1.03
N TYR A 79 -9.95 1.87 1.96
CA TYR A 79 -10.93 2.90 1.65
C TYR A 79 -10.33 4.27 1.99
N ASP A 80 -9.99 5.04 0.97
CA ASP A 80 -9.46 6.38 1.17
C ASP A 80 -10.60 7.40 1.35
N VAL A 81 -10.90 7.69 2.62
CA VAL A 81 -11.90 8.70 3.01
C VAL A 81 -11.47 10.11 2.61
N LEU A 82 -10.16 10.38 2.53
CA LEU A 82 -9.61 11.71 2.31
C LEU A 82 -9.46 12.06 0.82
N ARG A 83 -9.58 11.05 -0.06
CA ARG A 83 -9.41 11.16 -1.52
C ARG A 83 -8.05 11.72 -1.92
N MET A 84 -7.02 11.31 -1.20
CA MET A 84 -5.66 11.68 -1.51
C MET A 84 -5.17 10.95 -2.76
N SER A 85 -4.54 11.70 -3.66
CA SER A 85 -3.79 11.13 -4.78
C SER A 85 -2.32 11.05 -4.40
N HIS A 86 -1.70 9.89 -4.62
CA HIS A 86 -0.26 9.70 -4.46
C HIS A 86 0.39 9.53 -5.82
N ILE A 87 1.53 10.19 -6.00
CA ILE A 87 2.21 10.27 -7.29
C ILE A 87 3.68 9.96 -7.07
N LEU A 88 4.25 9.09 -7.89
CA LEU A 88 5.68 8.88 -7.99
C LEU A 88 6.21 9.68 -9.17
N VAL A 89 7.21 10.53 -8.92
CA VAL A 89 7.80 11.41 -9.93
C VAL A 89 9.16 10.86 -10.33
N PHE A 90 9.37 10.73 -11.64
CA PHE A 90 10.62 10.24 -12.21
C PHE A 90 11.22 11.26 -13.17
N ILE A 91 12.53 11.45 -13.10
CA ILE A 91 13.32 12.24 -14.04
C ILE A 91 14.34 11.29 -14.67
N ASP A 92 14.43 11.28 -16.00
CA ASP A 92 15.35 10.39 -16.73
C ASP A 92 15.25 8.89 -16.34
N ASN A 93 14.03 8.42 -16.05
CA ASN A 93 13.70 7.06 -15.58
C ASN A 93 14.23 6.69 -14.18
N GLU A 94 14.65 7.67 -13.40
CA GLU A 94 15.07 7.53 -12.02
C GLU A 94 14.05 8.17 -11.08
N PHE A 95 13.78 7.50 -9.95
CA PHE A 95 12.88 8.00 -8.92
C PHE A 95 13.47 9.26 -8.31
N ASP A 96 12.71 10.36 -8.35
CA ASP A 96 13.13 11.64 -7.77
C ASP A 96 12.43 11.86 -6.42
N ARG A 97 11.10 11.85 -6.43
CA ARG A 97 10.28 12.16 -5.25
C ARG A 97 8.88 11.56 -5.34
N ARG A 98 8.15 11.66 -4.22
CA ARG A 98 6.71 11.46 -4.18
C ARG A 98 5.98 12.78 -3.98
N GLU A 99 4.83 12.90 -4.61
CA GLU A 99 3.89 14.00 -4.40
C GLU A 99 2.58 13.46 -3.82
N SER A 100 1.82 14.33 -3.15
CA SER A 100 0.50 13.98 -2.65
C SER A 100 -0.45 15.17 -2.75
N HIS A 101 -1.62 14.92 -3.35
CA HIS A 101 -2.64 15.92 -3.61
C HIS A 101 -3.95 15.53 -2.94
N LYS A 102 -4.78 16.51 -2.62
CA LYS A 102 -6.15 16.33 -2.10
C LYS A 102 -7.16 16.77 -3.14
#